data_AF-A0A0Q5NVA9-F1
#
_entry.id   AF-A0A0Q5NVA9-F1
#
_cell.length_a   1.000
_cell.length_b   1.000
_cell.length_c   1.000
_cell.angle_alpha   90.00
_cell.angle_beta   90.00
_cell.angle_gamma   90.00
#
_symmetry.space_group_name_H-M   'P 1'
#
loop_
_entity.id
_entity.type
_entity.pdbx_description
1 polymer ?
#
loop_
_entity_poly.entity_id
_entity_poly.type
_entity_poly.pdbx_seq_one_letter_code
_entity_poly.pdbx_strand_id
1 'polypeptide(L)'
;MELKSQWHRLDPATRRWLMDNPGCVVLPRTIATIVARVADEPVVRDQHGAIQLSAADVSFIRTRVHSAATGEHRFFDAVQPGSPAPADAGNPDSAESGHLD
;
A
#
# COMPACT_ATOMS: atom_id res chain seq x y z
N MET A 1 -7.50 5.31 -22.83
CA MET A 1 -7.00 6.34 -21.90
C MET A 1 -5.80 5.76 -21.19
N GLU A 2 -4.71 6.51 -21.06
CA GLU A 2 -3.52 6.10 -20.31
C GLU A 2 -3.37 6.99 -19.07
N LEU A 3 -3.93 6.58 -17.93
CA LEU A 3 -3.91 7.37 -16.68
C LEU A 3 -2.49 7.69 -16.23
N LYS A 4 -1.56 6.74 -16.45
CA LYS A 4 -0.15 6.87 -16.10
C LYS A 4 0.50 8.10 -16.75
N SER A 5 0.26 8.31 -18.05
CA SER A 5 0.87 9.38 -18.84
C SER A 5 0.35 10.77 -18.43
N GLN A 6 -0.85 10.82 -17.86
CA GLN A 6 -1.54 12.07 -17.49
C GLN A 6 -1.51 12.33 -15.98
N TRP A 7 -0.97 11.39 -15.19
CA TRP A 7 -0.98 11.44 -13.72
C TRP A 7 -0.42 12.75 -13.16
N HIS A 8 0.66 13.27 -13.75
CA HIS A 8 1.29 14.51 -13.31
C HIS A 8 0.46 15.77 -13.59
N ARG A 9 -0.50 15.69 -14.52
CA ARG A 9 -1.41 16.79 -14.88
C ARG A 9 -2.63 16.85 -13.97
N LEU A 10 -2.91 15.78 -13.21
CA LEU A 10 -4.00 15.75 -12.24
C LEU A 10 -3.67 16.62 -11.02
N ASP A 11 -4.68 17.34 -10.54
CA ASP A 11 -4.55 18.10 -9.30
C ASP A 11 -4.26 17.16 -8.10
N PRO A 12 -3.64 17.67 -7.03
CA PRO A 12 -3.27 16.85 -5.87
C PRO A 12 -4.45 16.13 -5.21
N ALA A 13 -5.63 16.77 -5.16
CA ALA A 13 -6.81 16.20 -4.52
C ALA A 13 -7.35 15.01 -5.30
N THR A 14 -7.39 15.10 -6.63
CA THR A 14 -7.79 13.99 -7.51
C THR A 14 -6.80 12.83 -7.44
N ARG A 15 -5.48 13.11 -7.43
CA ARG A 15 -4.46 12.06 -7.22
C ARG A 15 -4.64 11.38 -5.87
N ARG A 16 -4.90 12.14 -4.81
CA ARG A 16 -5.13 11.62 -3.47
C ARG A 16 -6.38 10.73 -3.44
N TRP A 17 -7.48 11.19 -4.01
CA TRP A 17 -8.71 10.41 -4.11
C TRP A 17 -8.50 9.06 -4.81
N LEU A 18 -7.75 9.04 -5.91
CA LEU A 18 -7.41 7.79 -6.61
C LEU A 18 -6.56 6.84 -5.75
N MET A 19 -5.60 7.38 -4.99
CA MET A 19 -4.79 6.58 -4.07
C MET A 19 -5.58 6.06 -2.86
N ASP A 20 -6.56 6.82 -2.37
CA ASP A 20 -7.44 6.41 -1.27
C ASP A 20 -8.47 5.36 -1.72
N ASN A 21 -8.73 5.25 -3.03
CA ASN A 21 -9.70 4.32 -3.63
C ASN A 21 -9.05 3.39 -4.68
N PRO A 22 -8.05 2.55 -4.32
CA PRO A 22 -7.27 1.77 -5.29
C PRO A 22 -8.04 0.63 -5.97
N GLY A 23 -9.18 0.23 -5.40
CA GLY A 23 -10.09 -0.76 -5.99
C GLY A 23 -11.13 -0.16 -6.94
N CYS A 24 -11.12 1.17 -7.13
CA CYS A 24 -12.07 1.83 -8.01
C CYS A 24 -11.83 1.40 -9.46
N VAL A 25 -12.85 0.82 -10.09
CA VAL A 25 -12.84 0.42 -11.51
C VAL A 25 -13.66 1.37 -12.39
N VAL A 26 -14.57 2.15 -11.79
CA VAL A 26 -15.43 3.11 -12.46
C VAL A 26 -15.34 4.45 -11.75
N LEU A 27 -14.80 5.46 -12.44
CA LEU A 27 -14.67 6.80 -11.90
C LEU A 27 -16.04 7.50 -11.85
N PRO A 28 -16.46 8.02 -10.68
CA PRO A 28 -17.64 8.85 -10.57
C PRO A 28 -17.55 10.07 -11.49
N ARG A 29 -18.69 10.57 -11.97
CA ARG A 29 -18.79 11.67 -12.95
C ARG A 29 -17.90 12.88 -12.64
N THR A 30 -17.80 13.27 -11.38
CA THR A 30 -16.97 14.41 -10.94
C THR A 30 -15.48 14.16 -11.22
N ILE A 31 -14.97 13.01 -10.77
CA ILE A 31 -13.57 12.60 -10.98
C ILE A 31 -13.32 12.36 -12.47
N ALA A 32 -14.25 11.70 -13.14
CA ALA A 32 -14.20 11.46 -14.57
C ALA A 32 -14.08 12.76 -15.39
N THR A 33 -14.80 13.81 -14.98
CA THR A 33 -14.74 15.13 -15.64
C THR A 33 -13.38 15.81 -15.45
N ILE A 34 -12.73 15.63 -14.29
CA ILE A 34 -11.39 16.17 -14.04
C ILE A 34 -10.36 15.42 -14.89
N VAL A 35 -10.40 14.09 -14.86
CA VAL A 35 -9.51 13.21 -15.62
C VAL A 35 -9.60 13.49 -17.12
N ALA A 36 -10.81 13.59 -17.66
CA ALA A 36 -11.00 13.87 -19.08
C ALA A 36 -10.55 15.28 -19.50
N ARG A 37 -10.50 16.26 -18.59
CA ARG A 37 -9.98 17.60 -18.90
C ARG A 37 -8.46 17.63 -19.08
N VAL A 38 -7.75 16.71 -18.42
CA VAL A 38 -6.29 16.61 -18.53
C VAL A 38 -5.86 15.54 -19.54
N ALA A 39 -6.82 14.80 -20.10
CA ALA A 39 -6.54 13.75 -21.05
C ALA A 39 -6.16 14.32 -22.40
N ASP A 40 -5.12 13.73 -22.99
CA ASP A 40 -4.67 14.08 -24.34
C ASP A 40 -5.60 13.49 -25.40
N GLU A 41 -6.13 12.30 -25.13
CA GLU A 41 -7.04 11.57 -26.00
C GLU A 41 -8.48 11.63 -25.47
N PRO A 42 -9.50 11.61 -26.34
CA PRO A 42 -10.89 11.57 -25.93
C PRO A 42 -11.15 10.35 -25.05
N VAL A 43 -11.64 10.60 -23.84
CA VAL A 43 -11.95 9.53 -22.90
C VAL A 43 -13.37 9.03 -23.13
N VAL A 44 -13.51 7.72 -23.32
CA VAL A 44 -14.82 7.06 -23.43
C VAL A 44 -15.53 7.16 -22.09
N ARG A 45 -16.73 7.74 -22.11
CA ARG A 45 -17.62 7.84 -20.96
C ARG A 45 -18.85 6.99 -21.18
N ASP A 46 -19.38 6.43 -20.10
CA ASP A 46 -20.67 5.74 -20.14
C ASP A 46 -21.85 6.74 -20.25
N GLN A 47 -23.07 6.19 -20.30
CA GLN A 47 -24.31 6.97 -20.37
C GLN A 47 -24.54 7.95 -19.19
N HIS A 48 -23.85 7.74 -18.06
CA HIS A 48 -23.92 8.59 -16.87
C HIS A 48 -22.74 9.59 -16.81
N GLY A 49 -21.79 9.50 -17.74
CA GLY A 49 -20.58 10.32 -17.77
C GLY A 49 -19.48 9.80 -16.83
N ALA A 50 -19.57 8.56 -16.37
CA ALA A 50 -18.50 7.89 -15.66
C ALA A 50 -17.46 7.34 -16.64
N ILE A 51 -16.25 7.10 -16.16
CA ILE A 51 -15.16 6.51 -16.96
C ILE A 51 -14.83 5.14 -16.37
N GLN A 52 -14.84 4.12 -17.22
CA GLN A 52 -14.34 2.81 -16.84
C GLN A 52 -12.81 2.79 -16.98
N LEU A 53 -12.13 2.47 -15.88
CA LEU A 53 -10.68 2.32 -15.87
C LEU A 53 -10.28 1.00 -16.54
N SER A 54 -9.19 1.02 -17.28
CA SER A 54 -8.58 -0.20 -17.79
C SER A 54 -7.88 -0.97 -16.66
N ALA A 55 -7.64 -2.26 -16.86
CA ALA A 55 -6.86 -3.06 -15.93
C ALA A 55 -5.45 -2.48 -15.70
N ALA A 56 -4.86 -1.84 -16.72
CA ALA A 56 -3.58 -1.16 -16.63
C ALA A 56 -3.64 0.08 -15.72
N ASP A 57 -4.69 0.89 -15.83
CA ASP A 57 -4.89 2.07 -14.98
C ASP A 57 -5.07 1.68 -13.51
N VAL A 58 -5.89 0.66 -13.25
CA VAL A 58 -6.10 0.12 -11.89
C VAL A 58 -4.79 -0.40 -11.31
N SER A 59 -4.03 -1.16 -12.10
CA SER A 59 -2.72 -1.68 -11.69
C SER A 59 -1.74 -0.55 -11.37
N PHE A 60 -1.72 0.51 -12.18
CA PHE A 60 -0.89 1.68 -11.93
C PHE A 60 -1.24 2.40 -10.62
N ILE A 61 -2.54 2.59 -10.33
CA ILE A 61 -3.00 3.16 -9.06
C ILE A 61 -2.54 2.31 -7.88
N ARG A 62 -2.70 0.97 -7.96
CA ARG A 62 -2.25 0.05 -6.90
C ARG A 62 -0.74 0.10 -6.67
N THR A 63 0.06 0.18 -7.73
CA THR A 63 1.52 0.36 -7.61
C THR A 63 1.87 1.67 -6.91
N ARG A 64 1.18 2.77 -7.21
CA ARG A 64 1.37 4.06 -6.52
C ARG A 64 1.06 3.98 -5.03
N VAL A 65 -0.04 3.32 -4.65
CA VAL A 65 -0.39 3.09 -3.24
C VAL A 65 0.68 2.27 -2.54
N HIS A 66 1.18 1.21 -3.18
CA HIS A 66 2.24 0.39 -2.62
C HIS A 66 3.55 1.18 -2.44
N SER A 67 3.95 1.98 -3.43
CA SER A 67 5.13 2.85 -3.32
C SER A 67 5.00 3.92 -2.22
N ALA A 68 3.80 4.43 -1.99
CA ALA A 68 3.53 5.36 -0.89
C ALA A 68 3.61 4.64 0.48
N ALA A 69 3.09 3.42 0.57
CA ALA A 69 3.12 2.60 1.79
C ALA A 69 4.52 2.06 2.12
N THR A 70 5.41 1.86 1.14
CA THR A 70 6.79 1.45 1.43
C THR A 70 7.63 2.53 2.16
N GLY A 71 7.13 3.77 2.27
CA GLY A 71 7.73 4.83 3.07
C GLY A 71 7.20 4.93 4.51
N GLU A 72 5.99 4.43 4.77
CA GLU A 72 5.34 4.44 6.09
C GLU A 72 4.61 3.10 6.28
N HIS A 73 5.02 2.32 7.29
CA HIS A 73 4.46 1.02 7.73
C HIS A 73 5.22 -0.26 7.32
N ARG A 74 6.33 -0.54 8.04
CA ARG A 74 6.74 -1.91 8.39
C ARG A 74 5.87 -2.47 9.53
N PHE A 75 4.55 -2.53 9.35
CA PHE A 75 3.67 -3.01 10.44
C PHE A 75 3.55 -4.54 10.53
N PHE A 76 4.00 -5.29 9.51
CA PHE A 76 3.85 -6.75 9.45
C PHE A 76 5.18 -7.53 9.49
N ASP A 77 6.29 -6.92 9.89
CA ASP A 77 7.59 -7.60 10.04
C ASP A 77 7.81 -8.21 11.45
N ALA A 78 6.76 -8.30 12.27
CA ALA A 78 6.87 -8.70 13.69
C ALA A 78 6.55 -10.18 13.99
N VAL A 79 6.45 -11.05 12.97
CA VAL A 79 6.33 -12.49 13.22
C VAL A 79 7.43 -13.23 12.45
N GLN A 80 8.63 -13.20 13.01
CA GLN A 80 9.61 -14.25 12.71
C GLN A 80 9.26 -15.47 13.58
N PRO A 81 8.81 -16.61 13.00
CA PRO A 81 8.73 -17.86 13.75
C PRO A 81 10.17 -18.36 13.97
N GLY A 82 10.79 -17.89 15.05
CA GLY A 82 12.19 -18.19 15.33
C GLY A 82 12.68 -17.64 16.66
N SER A 83 11.86 -17.68 17.71
CA SER A 83 12.38 -17.67 19.08
C SER A 83 12.50 -19.11 19.58
N PRO A 84 13.69 -19.73 19.55
CA PRO A 84 13.99 -20.80 20.48
C PRO A 84 14.46 -20.16 21.80
N ALA A 85 13.64 -20.25 22.84
CA ALA A 85 14.05 -20.06 24.22
C ALA A 85 13.51 -21.24 25.05
N PRO A 86 14.13 -21.63 26.17
CA PRO A 86 15.56 -21.67 26.49
C PRO A 86 16.05 -23.13 26.55
N ALA A 87 17.36 -23.36 26.36
CA ALA A 87 17.94 -24.66 26.69
C ALA A 87 17.85 -24.85 28.22
N ASP A 88 17.08 -25.86 28.60
CA ASP A 88 17.06 -26.51 29.90
C ASP A 88 18.50 -26.86 30.33
N ALA A 89 19.14 -25.95 31.06
CA ALA A 89 20.37 -26.23 31.79
C ALA A 89 19.95 -26.56 33.22
N GLY A 90 19.71 -27.85 33.45
CA GLY A 90 19.47 -28.40 34.77
C GLY A 90 20.52 -27.92 35.77
N ASN A 91 20.04 -27.29 36.83
CA ASN A 91 20.76 -27.12 38.08
C ASN A 91 20.58 -28.41 38.90
N PRO A 92 21.68 -29.00 39.37
CA PRO A 92 21.75 -29.50 40.73
C PRO A 92 22.93 -28.79 41.43
N ASP A 93 22.63 -27.82 42.28
CA ASP A 93 22.57 -27.96 43.74
C ASP A 93 23.81 -28.58 44.42
N SER A 94 24.36 -27.81 45.38
CA SER A 94 25.32 -28.17 46.44
C SER A 94 26.77 -28.44 46.02
N ALA A 95 27.81 -27.76 46.52
CA ALA A 95 28.00 -27.38 47.92
C ALA A 95 28.73 -26.03 48.08
N GLU A 96 28.11 -25.15 48.87
CA GLU A 96 28.79 -24.12 49.63
C GLU A 96 29.46 -24.77 50.85
N SER A 97 30.75 -24.50 51.06
CA SER A 97 31.36 -24.48 52.40
C SER A 97 32.67 -23.71 52.30
N GLY A 98 32.66 -22.51 52.88
CA GLY A 98 33.89 -21.77 53.16
C GLY A 98 34.48 -22.17 54.52
N HIS A 99 35.64 -21.55 54.79
CA HIS A 99 36.16 -21.18 56.12
C HIS A 99 37.13 -22.15 56.85
N LEU A 100 38.42 -21.73 56.84
CA LEU A 100 39.50 -21.79 57.85
C LEU A 100 39.80 -23.08 58.65
N ASP A 101 41.05 -23.56 58.50
CA ASP A 101 42.12 -23.44 59.50
C ASP A 101 43.48 -23.31 58.79
#